data_AF-A0A662NCN2-F1
#
_entry.id   AF-A0A662NCN2-F1
#
_cell.length_a   1.000
_cell.length_b   1.000
_cell.length_c   1.000
_cell.angle_alpha   90.00
_cell.angle_beta   90.00
_cell.angle_gamma   90.00
#
_symmetry.space_group_name_H-M   'P 1'
#
loop_
_entity.id
_entity.type
_entity.pdbx_description
1 polymer ?
#
loop_
_entity_poly.entity_id
_entity_poly.type
_entity_poly.pdbx_seq_one_letter_code
_entity_poly.pdbx_strand_id
1 'polypeptide(L)'
;MKKLFIFIFFFLLLFSSSVLALPSWFEEGTYIKYALPMPEDKGSRDFQIFTLHPALISPGIYQKLSQVSEVPEDALIGLFVYGDVFLTFRIVNVTGSVALINVTLELYNIKVNFWDSLDALNISTLLTLNLTDLTYRDKNGNVIGTPSFFIDPQNPPKKGDLIVKTSLLKNYGVHIGGDLIVKNVSYTVHMNQTLLTYARNFTPPYITVVSNKEPLIWAVGNGSLSSSSSFEAIYDFNSGLMIGLMPPSQPSEFLALGIIESSFLDYTATKNLHKLYKSGEDSVKWWLQGFNLYETNIEFWELKKVEAPESSMKYFFIVGLFLLLIILVKKLRGEKNEAAFADNTACILIPSLGNSF
;
A
#
# COMPACT_ATOMS: atom_id res chain seq x y z
N MET A 1 -23.46 10.00 39.40
CA MET A 1 -22.06 10.14 38.95
C MET A 1 -21.69 9.19 37.81
N LYS A 2 -21.80 7.84 37.93
CA LYS A 2 -21.45 6.90 36.84
C LYS A 2 -22.13 7.18 35.48
N LYS A 3 -23.42 7.53 35.46
CA LYS A 3 -24.16 7.83 34.21
C LYS A 3 -23.66 9.10 33.50
N LEU A 4 -23.21 10.11 34.26
CA LEU A 4 -22.68 11.36 33.70
C LEU A 4 -21.29 11.14 33.07
N PHE A 5 -20.48 10.28 33.69
CA PHE A 5 -19.15 9.93 33.17
C PHE A 5 -19.22 9.16 31.85
N ILE A 6 -20.17 8.21 31.74
CA ILE A 6 -20.42 7.46 30.50
C ILE A 6 -20.89 8.40 29.38
N PHE A 7 -21.76 9.37 29.70
CA PHE A 7 -22.26 10.33 28.73
C PHE A 7 -21.16 11.28 28.25
N ILE A 8 -20.32 11.80 29.15
CA ILE A 8 -19.18 12.65 28.79
C ILE A 8 -18.16 11.88 27.93
N PHE A 9 -17.90 10.61 28.25
CA PHE A 9 -17.00 9.77 27.46
C PHE A 9 -17.53 9.50 26.04
N PHE A 10 -18.82 9.18 25.91
CA PHE A 10 -19.47 9.03 24.59
C PHE A 10 -19.50 10.34 23.81
N PHE A 11 -19.73 11.46 24.48
CA PHE A 11 -19.72 12.78 23.87
C PHE A 11 -18.31 13.13 23.36
N LEU A 12 -17.26 12.91 24.16
CA LEU A 12 -15.87 13.12 23.75
C LEU A 12 -15.46 12.25 22.55
N LEU A 13 -15.94 11.01 22.46
CA LEU A 13 -15.74 10.13 21.29
C LEU A 13 -16.45 10.62 20.02
N LEU A 14 -17.53 11.41 20.15
CA LEU A 14 -18.22 12.02 19.01
C LEU A 14 -17.52 13.30 18.51
N PHE A 15 -16.66 13.93 19.32
CA PHE A 15 -15.88 15.12 18.97
C PHE A 15 -14.40 14.84 18.74
N SER A 16 -13.93 13.60 18.91
CA SER A 16 -12.64 13.21 18.36
C SER A 16 -12.79 13.19 16.83
N SER A 17 -12.42 14.29 16.19
CA SER A 17 -12.18 14.32 14.76
C SER A 17 -11.30 13.12 14.40
N SER A 18 -11.66 12.37 13.36
CA SER A 18 -10.80 11.37 12.76
C SER A 18 -9.50 12.07 12.33
N VAL A 19 -8.52 12.10 13.23
CA VAL A 19 -7.17 12.50 12.88
C VAL A 19 -6.69 11.41 11.95
N LEU A 20 -6.40 11.80 10.70
CA LEU A 20 -5.74 10.94 9.73
C LEU A 20 -4.47 10.42 10.42
N ALA A 21 -4.52 9.17 10.86
CA ALA A 21 -3.46 8.60 11.68
C ALA A 21 -2.33 8.20 10.74
N LEU A 22 -1.29 9.02 10.68
CA LEU A 22 -0.05 8.60 10.04
C LEU A 22 0.46 7.33 10.73
N PRO A 23 1.10 6.41 10.00
CA PRO A 23 1.74 5.26 10.61
C PRO A 23 2.71 5.71 11.72
N SER A 24 2.83 4.92 12.79
CA SER A 24 3.67 5.29 13.94
C SER A 24 5.15 5.52 13.59
N TRP A 25 5.61 4.94 12.48
CA TRP A 25 6.97 5.05 11.98
C TRP A 25 7.20 6.26 11.05
N PHE A 26 6.13 7.01 10.72
CA PHE A 26 6.20 8.18 9.84
C PHE A 26 6.79 9.37 10.60
N GLU A 27 8.12 9.42 10.65
CA GLU A 27 8.88 10.46 11.34
C GLU A 27 10.11 10.88 10.55
N GLU A 28 10.67 12.03 10.91
CA GLU A 28 11.89 12.55 10.27
C GLU A 28 13.05 11.55 10.41
N GLY A 29 13.76 11.31 9.30
CA GLY A 29 14.88 10.37 9.24
C GLY A 29 14.48 8.95 8.84
N THR A 30 13.18 8.61 8.82
CA THR A 30 12.73 7.31 8.31
C THR A 30 13.06 7.18 6.82
N TYR A 31 13.61 6.03 6.43
CA TYR A 31 13.86 5.69 5.05
C TYR A 31 13.36 4.29 4.70
N ILE A 32 12.97 4.12 3.44
CA ILE A 32 12.46 2.88 2.89
C ILE A 32 13.07 2.73 1.50
N LYS A 33 13.73 1.60 1.26
CA LYS A 33 14.39 1.27 -0.01
C LYS A 33 13.79 0.01 -0.58
N TYR A 34 13.42 0.08 -1.86
CA TYR A 34 12.92 -1.05 -2.66
C TYR A 34 13.92 -1.37 -3.76
N ALA A 35 13.97 -2.64 -4.18
CA ALA A 35 14.95 -3.09 -5.17
C ALA A 35 14.31 -3.90 -6.31
N LEU A 36 14.97 -3.83 -7.46
CA LEU A 36 14.87 -4.75 -8.59
C LEU A 36 16.28 -5.26 -8.91
N PRO A 37 16.80 -6.23 -8.14
CA PRO A 37 18.14 -6.73 -8.37
C PRO A 37 18.20 -7.57 -9.65
N MET A 38 19.26 -7.36 -10.43
CA MET A 38 19.55 -8.13 -11.62
C MET A 38 20.41 -9.35 -11.27
N PRO A 39 19.99 -10.58 -11.58
CA PRO A 39 20.78 -11.77 -11.29
C PRO A 39 22.06 -11.82 -12.15
N GLU A 40 23.12 -12.44 -11.64
CA GLU A 40 24.40 -12.57 -12.36
C GLU A 40 24.24 -13.36 -13.68
N ASP A 41 23.38 -14.36 -13.69
CA ASP A 41 23.04 -15.21 -14.84
C ASP A 41 21.88 -14.63 -15.68
N LYS A 42 21.84 -13.30 -15.84
CA LYS A 42 20.83 -12.61 -16.64
C LYS A 42 20.92 -12.96 -18.14
N GLY A 43 19.77 -13.06 -18.78
CA GLY A 43 19.67 -13.14 -20.23
C GLY A 43 19.98 -11.81 -20.91
N SER A 44 20.32 -11.84 -22.20
CA SER A 44 20.56 -10.62 -22.99
C SER A 44 19.30 -9.76 -23.21
N ARG A 45 18.13 -10.28 -22.84
CA ARG A 45 16.83 -9.60 -22.92
C ARG A 45 16.28 -9.20 -21.55
N ASP A 46 17.05 -9.40 -20.48
CA ASP A 46 16.65 -9.04 -19.12
C ASP A 46 17.05 -7.58 -18.89
N PHE A 47 16.08 -6.68 -19.00
CA PHE A 47 16.25 -5.25 -18.76
C PHE A 47 14.94 -4.62 -18.30
N GLN A 48 15.04 -3.52 -17.57
CA GLN A 48 13.90 -2.65 -17.27
C GLN A 48 13.90 -1.45 -18.20
N ILE A 49 12.74 -0.83 -18.36
CA ILE A 49 12.55 0.38 -19.16
C ILE A 49 11.97 1.46 -18.25
N PHE A 50 12.61 2.63 -18.23
CA PHE A 50 12.05 3.85 -17.67
C PHE A 50 12.05 4.92 -18.74
N THR A 51 10.86 5.38 -19.11
CA THR A 51 10.68 6.38 -20.17
C THR A 51 10.51 7.76 -19.53
N LEU A 52 11.46 8.66 -19.77
CA LEU A 52 11.49 10.01 -19.24
C LEU A 52 10.94 11.02 -20.25
N HIS A 53 10.33 12.08 -19.72
CA HIS A 53 10.02 13.27 -20.50
C HIS A 53 11.07 14.38 -20.23
N PRO A 54 11.77 14.92 -21.25
CA PRO A 54 12.82 15.93 -21.06
C PRO A 54 12.39 17.15 -20.24
N ALA A 55 11.17 17.65 -20.48
CA ALA A 55 10.63 18.80 -19.75
C ALA A 55 10.30 18.55 -18.26
N LEU A 56 10.25 17.28 -17.82
CA LEU A 56 9.91 16.91 -16.43
C LEU A 56 11.12 16.56 -15.57
N ILE A 57 12.27 16.28 -16.19
CA ILE A 57 13.49 15.93 -15.47
C ILE A 57 14.24 17.20 -15.04
N SER A 58 15.06 17.08 -14.00
CA SER A 58 15.85 18.22 -13.54
C SER A 58 16.96 18.59 -14.54
N PRO A 59 17.39 19.86 -14.61
CA PRO A 59 18.43 20.30 -15.55
C PRO A 59 19.73 19.49 -15.44
N GLY A 60 20.12 19.09 -14.23
CA GLY A 60 21.31 18.27 -14.02
C GLY A 60 21.20 16.86 -14.62
N ILE A 61 20.00 16.25 -14.56
CA ILE A 61 19.74 14.95 -15.20
C ILE A 61 19.73 15.10 -16.72
N TYR A 62 19.06 16.13 -17.24
CA TYR A 62 19.06 16.42 -18.67
C TYR A 62 20.48 16.62 -19.21
N GLN A 63 21.31 17.41 -18.51
CA GLN A 63 22.71 17.63 -18.88
C GLN A 63 23.51 16.33 -18.88
N LYS A 64 23.36 15.49 -17.85
CA LYS A 64 24.07 14.21 -17.77
C LYS A 64 23.68 13.25 -18.89
N LEU A 65 22.40 13.20 -19.27
CA LEU A 65 21.94 12.38 -20.40
C LEU A 65 22.43 12.92 -21.74
N SER A 66 22.40 14.25 -21.92
CA SER A 66 22.85 14.93 -23.14
C SER A 66 24.36 14.82 -23.40
N GLN A 67 25.16 14.47 -22.38
CA GLN A 67 26.58 14.18 -22.53
C GLN A 67 26.87 12.83 -23.18
N VAL A 68 25.90 11.91 -23.16
CA VAL A 68 26.10 10.53 -23.62
C VAL A 68 25.28 10.24 -24.89
N SER A 69 24.10 10.84 -25.02
CA SER A 69 23.21 10.65 -26.16
C SER A 69 22.63 11.99 -26.63
N GLU A 70 22.24 12.07 -27.90
CA GLU A 70 21.45 13.20 -28.39
C GLU A 70 20.05 13.13 -27.76
N VAL A 71 19.67 14.16 -27.02
CA VAL A 71 18.38 14.25 -26.31
C VAL A 71 17.59 15.42 -26.89
N PRO A 72 16.76 15.19 -27.92
CA PRO A 72 15.86 16.21 -28.44
C PRO A 72 14.91 16.69 -27.34
N GLU A 73 14.58 17.98 -27.32
CA GLU A 73 13.68 18.56 -26.31
C GLU A 73 12.25 18.00 -26.41
N ASP A 74 11.87 17.52 -27.59
CA ASP A 74 10.55 17.02 -27.94
C ASP A 74 10.45 15.48 -28.00
N ALA A 75 11.56 14.77 -27.77
CA ALA A 75 11.61 13.32 -27.81
C ALA A 75 11.71 12.71 -26.41
N LEU A 76 10.94 11.65 -26.17
CA LEU A 76 11.07 10.87 -24.94
C LEU A 76 12.42 10.17 -24.86
N ILE A 77 12.90 9.99 -23.64
CA ILE A 77 14.19 9.33 -23.38
C ILE A 77 13.91 7.95 -22.80
N GLY A 78 14.29 6.89 -23.51
CA GLY A 78 14.20 5.53 -23.02
C GLY A 78 15.46 5.13 -22.24
N LEU A 79 15.33 4.80 -20.96
CA LEU A 79 16.41 4.23 -20.16
C LEU A 79 16.24 2.71 -20.07
N PHE A 80 17.14 1.98 -20.73
CA PHE A 80 17.19 0.51 -20.71
C PHE A 80 18.20 0.06 -19.65
N VAL A 81 17.69 -0.46 -18.54
CA VAL A 81 18.50 -0.72 -17.35
C VAL A 81 18.79 -2.22 -17.26
N TYR A 82 20.07 -2.58 -17.36
CA TYR A 82 20.56 -3.95 -17.30
C TYR A 82 21.17 -4.29 -15.95
N GLY A 83 21.32 -3.34 -15.04
CA GLY A 83 21.82 -3.55 -13.69
C GLY A 83 20.70 -3.51 -12.65
N ASP A 84 21.10 -3.33 -11.41
CA ASP A 84 20.19 -3.16 -10.29
C ASP A 84 19.46 -1.83 -10.38
N VAL A 85 18.26 -1.79 -9.81
CA VAL A 85 17.50 -0.56 -9.60
C VAL A 85 17.04 -0.46 -8.18
N PHE A 86 17.19 0.72 -7.59
CA PHE A 86 16.70 1.01 -6.25
C PHE A 86 15.82 2.25 -6.21
N LEU A 87 14.67 2.11 -5.57
CA LEU A 87 13.75 3.22 -5.29
C LEU A 87 13.77 3.50 -3.79
N THR A 88 14.20 4.69 -3.41
CA THR A 88 14.33 5.10 -2.00
C THR A 88 13.41 6.27 -1.69
N PHE A 89 12.69 6.16 -0.59
CA PHE A 89 11.90 7.21 0.03
C PHE A 89 12.56 7.58 1.35
N ARG A 90 12.74 8.87 1.61
CA ARG A 90 13.25 9.38 2.87
C ARG A 90 12.39 10.53 3.36
N ILE A 91 11.89 10.41 4.58
CA ILE A 91 11.20 11.51 5.26
C ILE A 91 12.29 12.46 5.77
N VAL A 92 12.41 13.63 5.14
CA VAL A 92 13.46 14.61 5.42
C VAL A 92 13.07 15.54 6.55
N ASN A 93 11.79 15.89 6.65
CA ASN A 93 11.27 16.78 7.66
C ASN A 93 9.76 16.55 7.80
N VAL A 94 9.24 16.62 9.03
CA VAL A 94 7.80 16.68 9.32
C VAL A 94 7.54 17.92 10.18
N THR A 95 6.88 18.93 9.61
CA THR A 95 6.55 20.18 10.31
C THR A 95 5.07 20.50 10.16
N GLY A 96 4.33 20.46 11.27
CA GLY A 96 2.89 20.76 11.28
C GLY A 96 2.11 19.81 10.38
N SER A 97 1.42 20.35 9.37
CA SER A 97 0.62 19.58 8.42
C SER A 97 1.36 19.25 7.11
N VAL A 98 2.69 19.35 7.09
CA VAL A 98 3.50 19.15 5.89
C VAL A 98 4.68 18.23 6.20
N ALA A 99 4.96 17.30 5.29
CA ALA A 99 6.19 16.53 5.28
C ALA A 99 6.97 16.74 3.97
N LEU A 100 8.30 16.70 4.06
CA LEU A 100 9.19 16.72 2.91
C LEU A 100 9.73 15.31 2.69
N ILE A 101 9.49 14.76 1.50
CA ILE A 101 9.86 13.39 1.14
C ILE A 101 10.87 13.46 0.01
N ASN A 102 12.11 13.03 0.27
CA ASN A 102 13.08 12.85 -0.79
C ASN A 102 12.88 11.49 -1.45
N VAL A 103 12.63 11.50 -2.75
CA VAL A 103 12.50 10.30 -3.57
C VAL A 103 13.75 10.20 -4.43
N THR A 104 14.37 9.03 -4.46
CA THR A 104 15.55 8.77 -5.29
C THR A 104 15.40 7.45 -6.03
N LEU A 105 15.62 7.47 -7.33
CA LEU A 105 15.74 6.29 -8.18
C LEU A 105 17.19 6.15 -8.63
N GLU A 106 17.84 5.07 -8.20
CA GLU A 106 19.20 4.70 -8.55
C GLU A 106 19.14 3.63 -9.64
N LEU A 107 19.77 3.89 -10.79
CA LEU A 107 19.78 3.01 -11.95
C LEU A 107 21.24 2.66 -12.28
N TYR A 108 21.53 1.39 -12.51
CA TYR A 108 22.89 0.91 -12.83
C TYR A 108 22.93 0.19 -14.19
N ASN A 109 24.04 0.32 -14.91
CA ASN A 109 24.28 -0.28 -16.23
C ASN A 109 23.14 0.00 -17.23
N ILE A 110 23.09 1.25 -17.70
CA ILE A 110 21.99 1.81 -18.48
C ILE A 110 22.42 1.94 -19.93
N LYS A 111 21.50 1.69 -20.87
CA LYS A 111 21.59 2.19 -22.24
C LYS A 111 20.53 3.26 -22.47
N VAL A 112 20.97 4.46 -22.84
CA VAL A 112 20.11 5.58 -23.21
C VAL A 112 19.69 5.38 -24.66
N ASN A 113 18.38 5.40 -24.92
CA ASN A 113 17.77 5.20 -26.23
C ASN A 113 18.27 3.94 -26.98
N PHE A 114 18.59 2.86 -26.24
CA PHE A 114 19.19 1.58 -26.68
C PHE A 114 20.68 1.58 -27.08
N TRP A 115 21.31 2.73 -27.30
CA TRP A 115 22.63 2.79 -27.93
C TRP A 115 23.73 3.13 -26.94
N ASP A 116 23.56 4.23 -26.22
CA ASP A 116 24.65 4.88 -25.51
C ASP A 116 24.71 4.42 -24.06
N SER A 117 25.89 3.97 -23.62
CA SER A 117 26.05 3.35 -22.30
C SER A 117 26.32 4.38 -21.21
N LEU A 118 25.66 4.21 -20.06
CA LEU A 118 25.87 5.01 -18.86
C LEU A 118 25.93 4.09 -17.65
N ASP A 119 27.03 4.13 -16.90
CA ASP A 119 27.27 3.19 -15.79
C ASP A 119 26.25 3.34 -14.66
N ALA A 120 25.89 4.58 -14.31
CA ALA A 120 24.92 4.85 -13.26
C ALA A 120 24.21 6.20 -13.44
N LEU A 121 22.93 6.24 -13.07
CA LEU A 121 22.11 7.45 -13.03
C LEU A 121 21.28 7.48 -11.76
N ASN A 122 21.39 8.56 -10.99
CA ASN A 122 20.59 8.80 -9.81
C ASN A 122 19.65 9.97 -10.11
N ILE A 123 18.35 9.71 -10.14
CA ILE A 123 17.31 10.72 -10.34
C ILE A 123 16.67 10.97 -8.99
N SER A 124 16.70 12.21 -8.49
CA SER A 124 16.15 12.55 -7.18
C SER A 124 15.27 13.79 -7.23
N THR A 125 14.23 13.81 -6.41
CA THR A 125 13.34 14.96 -6.23
C THR A 125 12.85 15.06 -4.79
N LEU A 126 12.59 16.28 -4.33
CA LEU A 126 12.02 16.56 -3.02
C LEU A 126 10.54 16.91 -3.19
N LEU A 127 9.67 16.08 -2.62
CA LEU A 127 8.22 16.24 -2.69
C LEU A 127 7.66 16.82 -1.39
N THR A 128 6.73 17.75 -1.54
CA THR A 128 5.95 18.30 -0.42
C THR A 128 4.66 17.50 -0.29
N LEU A 129 4.51 16.77 0.81
CA LEU A 129 3.31 16.01 1.17
C LEU A 129 2.46 16.85 2.13
N ASN A 130 1.20 17.11 1.78
CA ASN A 130 0.23 17.67 2.72
C ASN A 130 -0.36 16.53 3.55
N LEU A 131 -0.15 16.56 4.86
CA LEU A 131 -0.58 15.52 5.80
C LEU A 131 -2.07 15.57 6.12
N THR A 132 -2.74 16.68 5.79
CA THR A 132 -4.20 16.82 5.98
C THR A 132 -4.99 16.02 4.96
N ASP A 133 -4.52 15.98 3.71
CA ASP A 133 -5.20 15.32 2.59
C ASP A 133 -4.38 14.15 1.98
N LEU A 134 -3.18 13.90 2.51
CA LEU A 134 -2.21 12.92 2.03
C LEU A 134 -1.87 13.04 0.53
N THR A 135 -1.78 14.27 0.01
CA THR A 135 -1.39 14.50 -1.39
C THR A 135 -0.05 15.20 -1.55
N TYR A 136 0.74 14.77 -2.54
CA TYR A 136 1.90 15.50 -3.00
C TYR A 136 1.51 16.72 -3.82
N ARG A 137 2.25 17.80 -3.63
CA ARG A 137 2.09 19.05 -4.38
C ARG A 137 3.41 19.47 -5.01
N ASP A 138 3.33 19.96 -6.25
CA ASP A 138 4.46 20.59 -6.92
C ASP A 138 4.76 21.98 -6.34
N LYS A 139 5.82 22.63 -6.83
CA LYS A 139 6.22 23.99 -6.44
C LYS A 139 5.14 25.06 -6.68
N ASN A 140 4.18 24.79 -7.56
CA ASN A 140 3.07 25.67 -7.91
C ASN A 140 1.79 25.32 -7.13
N GLY A 141 1.85 24.32 -6.23
CA GLY A 141 0.71 23.85 -5.44
C GLY A 141 -0.20 22.86 -6.14
N ASN A 142 0.12 22.44 -7.38
CA ASN A 142 -0.67 21.45 -8.12
C ASN A 142 -0.50 20.07 -7.50
N VAL A 143 -1.62 19.36 -7.34
CA VAL A 143 -1.62 17.98 -6.84
C VAL A 143 -0.99 17.06 -7.89
N ILE A 144 -0.01 16.27 -7.46
CA ILE A 144 0.66 15.24 -8.29
C ILE A 144 -0.02 13.88 -8.09
N GLY A 145 -0.42 13.57 -6.85
CA GLY A 145 -0.98 12.27 -6.48
C GLY A 145 -0.82 12.00 -4.99
N THR A 146 -1.05 10.76 -4.57
CA THR A 146 -0.87 10.28 -3.19
C THR A 146 0.46 9.52 -3.04
N PRO A 147 1.04 9.43 -1.83
CA PRO A 147 2.24 8.64 -1.58
C PRO A 147 1.97 7.16 -1.83
N SER A 148 2.85 6.49 -2.58
CA SER A 148 2.70 5.05 -2.87
C SER A 148 3.31 4.16 -1.79
N PHE A 149 4.26 4.68 -1.01
CA PHE A 149 5.03 3.85 -0.08
C PHE A 149 4.29 3.52 1.23
N PHE A 150 3.11 4.10 1.46
CA PHE A 150 2.29 3.76 2.63
C PHE A 150 0.81 4.08 2.45
N ILE A 151 -0.01 3.47 3.29
CA ILE A 151 -1.42 3.78 3.50
C ILE A 151 -1.74 3.79 5.00
N ASP A 152 -2.91 4.32 5.37
CA ASP A 152 -3.54 4.02 6.65
C ASP A 152 -4.34 2.71 6.50
N PRO A 153 -3.95 1.59 7.15
CA PRO A 153 -4.69 0.33 7.07
C PRO A 153 -6.09 0.38 7.68
N GLN A 154 -6.34 1.30 8.62
CA GLN A 154 -7.63 1.47 9.27
C GLN A 154 -8.61 2.27 8.39
N ASN A 155 -8.06 3.16 7.55
CA ASN A 155 -8.81 3.94 6.57
C ASN A 155 -8.14 3.86 5.20
N PRO A 156 -8.10 2.68 4.55
CA PRO A 156 -7.42 2.53 3.28
C PRO A 156 -8.09 3.38 2.20
N PRO A 157 -7.37 3.70 1.10
CA PRO A 157 -7.92 4.46 -0.01
C PRO A 157 -9.24 3.88 -0.51
N LYS A 158 -10.19 4.75 -0.86
CA LYS A 158 -11.51 4.35 -1.33
C LYS A 158 -11.54 4.34 -2.84
N LYS A 159 -12.45 3.54 -3.41
CA LYS A 159 -12.69 3.53 -4.85
C LYS A 159 -13.03 4.95 -5.34
N GLY A 160 -12.32 5.40 -6.37
CA GLY A 160 -12.43 6.75 -6.92
C GLY A 160 -11.40 7.75 -6.37
N ASP A 161 -10.69 7.42 -5.28
CA ASP A 161 -9.64 8.29 -4.75
C ASP A 161 -8.48 8.39 -5.73
N LEU A 162 -7.83 9.55 -5.77
CA LEU A 162 -6.69 9.81 -6.65
C LEU A 162 -5.46 9.02 -6.20
N ILE A 163 -4.83 8.32 -7.15
CA ILE A 163 -3.49 7.75 -6.98
C ILE A 163 -2.49 8.68 -7.67
N VAL A 164 -2.59 8.87 -9.00
CA VAL A 164 -1.68 9.71 -9.78
C VAL A 164 -2.45 10.64 -10.70
N LYS A 165 -2.11 11.93 -10.69
CA LYS A 165 -2.67 12.94 -11.57
C LYS A 165 -1.95 12.99 -12.92
N THR A 166 -2.09 11.93 -13.69
CA THR A 166 -1.44 11.78 -15.00
C THR A 166 -1.97 12.78 -16.04
N SER A 167 -3.13 13.40 -15.83
CA SER A 167 -3.64 14.49 -16.67
C SER A 167 -2.68 15.69 -16.79
N LEU A 168 -1.74 15.85 -15.87
CA LEU A 168 -0.64 16.83 -15.95
C LEU A 168 0.22 16.62 -17.20
N LEU A 169 0.32 15.38 -17.71
CA LEU A 169 1.11 15.04 -18.89
C LEU A 169 0.55 15.62 -20.20
N LYS A 170 -0.72 16.02 -20.22
CA LYS A 170 -1.34 16.71 -21.39
C LYS A 170 -0.64 18.00 -21.74
N ASN A 171 -0.08 18.69 -20.74
CA ASN A 171 0.68 19.92 -20.92
C ASN A 171 2.03 19.70 -21.63
N TYR A 172 2.44 18.44 -21.79
CA TYR A 172 3.71 18.02 -22.36
C TYR A 172 3.50 17.16 -23.63
N GLY A 173 2.35 17.30 -24.31
CA GLY A 173 2.10 16.60 -25.57
C GLY A 173 1.79 15.10 -25.43
N VAL A 174 1.59 14.60 -24.21
CA VAL A 174 1.19 13.22 -23.97
C VAL A 174 -0.33 13.18 -23.80
N HIS A 175 -1.01 12.50 -24.73
CA HIS A 175 -2.43 12.22 -24.63
C HIS A 175 -2.68 11.08 -23.64
N ILE A 176 -3.61 11.31 -22.71
CA ILE A 176 -4.01 10.33 -21.70
C ILE A 176 -5.52 10.33 -21.49
N GLY A 177 -6.08 9.12 -21.30
CA GLY A 177 -7.51 8.89 -21.07
C GLY A 177 -8.03 9.55 -19.79
N GLY A 178 -7.26 9.51 -18.70
CA GLY A 178 -7.65 10.05 -17.40
C GLY A 178 -6.57 9.88 -16.34
N ASP A 179 -6.88 10.33 -15.13
CA ASP A 179 -6.03 10.15 -13.95
C ASP A 179 -6.07 8.68 -13.46
N LEU A 180 -5.01 8.24 -12.78
CA LEU A 180 -5.04 6.96 -12.07
C LEU A 180 -5.79 7.14 -10.76
N ILE A 181 -6.92 6.46 -10.64
CA ILE A 181 -7.79 6.43 -9.46
C ILE A 181 -7.93 5.00 -8.95
N VAL A 182 -8.17 4.87 -7.65
CA VAL A 182 -8.41 3.57 -7.01
C VAL A 182 -9.62 2.90 -7.67
N LYS A 183 -9.41 1.74 -8.28
CA LYS A 183 -10.48 0.89 -8.82
C LYS A 183 -10.93 -0.14 -7.80
N ASN A 184 -9.98 -0.71 -7.06
CA ASN A 184 -10.23 -1.76 -6.09
C ASN A 184 -9.25 -1.69 -4.92
N VAL A 185 -9.76 -1.97 -3.72
CA VAL A 185 -8.96 -2.28 -2.54
C VAL A 185 -9.46 -3.59 -1.97
N SER A 186 -8.56 -4.55 -1.82
CA SER A 186 -8.91 -5.89 -1.35
C SER A 186 -7.84 -6.45 -0.44
N TYR A 187 -8.22 -7.38 0.42
CA TYR A 187 -7.24 -8.30 1.00
C TYR A 187 -6.76 -9.24 -0.11
N THR A 188 -5.45 -9.42 -0.22
CA THR A 188 -4.82 -10.24 -1.27
C THR A 188 -5.43 -11.65 -1.38
N VAL A 189 -5.29 -12.31 -2.53
CA VAL A 189 -5.61 -13.75 -2.64
C VAL A 189 -4.61 -14.65 -1.89
N HIS A 190 -3.44 -14.10 -1.56
CA HIS A 190 -2.35 -14.79 -0.87
C HIS A 190 -2.54 -14.86 0.66
N MET A 191 -3.77 -15.07 1.14
CA MET A 191 -4.14 -15.06 2.56
C MET A 191 -3.47 -16.15 3.41
N ASN A 192 -2.90 -17.18 2.76
CA ASN A 192 -2.22 -18.29 3.42
C ASN A 192 -0.72 -18.34 3.10
N GLN A 193 -0.19 -17.34 2.40
CA GLN A 193 1.20 -17.34 1.94
C GLN A 193 2.00 -16.19 2.56
N THR A 194 3.21 -16.51 2.99
CA THR A 194 4.20 -15.54 3.45
C THR A 194 4.83 -14.84 2.24
N LEU A 195 4.75 -13.51 2.17
CA LEU A 195 5.46 -12.74 1.16
C LEU A 195 6.93 -12.61 1.58
N LEU A 196 7.81 -13.12 0.74
CA LEU A 196 9.26 -12.99 0.89
C LEU A 196 9.71 -11.68 0.25
N THR A 197 10.54 -10.92 0.97
CA THR A 197 11.22 -9.72 0.46
C THR A 197 12.72 -9.81 0.79
N TYR A 198 13.53 -8.84 0.37
CA TYR A 198 14.95 -8.84 0.71
C TYR A 198 15.21 -8.31 2.12
N ALA A 199 14.31 -7.47 2.66
CA ALA A 199 14.42 -6.95 4.02
C ALA A 199 13.98 -7.98 5.07
N ARG A 200 12.79 -8.57 4.90
CA ARG A 200 12.21 -9.57 5.81
C ARG A 200 11.02 -10.31 5.20
N ASN A 201 10.50 -11.28 5.92
CA ASN A 201 9.25 -11.95 5.57
C ASN A 201 8.05 -11.23 6.20
N PHE A 202 6.97 -11.10 5.42
CA PHE A 202 5.69 -10.57 5.86
C PHE A 202 4.64 -11.69 5.83
N THR A 203 3.76 -11.68 6.81
CA THR A 203 2.65 -12.64 6.94
C THR A 203 1.33 -11.92 6.75
N PRO A 204 0.31 -12.59 6.20
CA PRO A 204 -0.99 -11.97 5.93
C PRO A 204 -1.69 -11.54 7.24
N PRO A 205 -2.69 -10.65 7.16
CA PRO A 205 -3.30 -10.11 5.93
C PRO A 205 -2.44 -9.05 5.23
N TYR A 206 -2.55 -8.95 3.91
CA TYR A 206 -2.01 -7.82 3.12
C TYR A 206 -3.16 -7.05 2.47
N ILE A 207 -2.97 -5.75 2.31
CA ILE A 207 -3.90 -4.88 1.55
C ILE A 207 -3.33 -4.71 0.15
N THR A 208 -4.14 -4.97 -0.88
CA THR A 208 -3.82 -4.69 -2.27
C THR A 208 -4.63 -3.50 -2.75
N VAL A 209 -3.98 -2.49 -3.28
CA VAL A 209 -4.60 -1.31 -3.90
C VAL A 209 -4.33 -1.36 -5.40
N VAL A 210 -5.39 -1.32 -6.21
CA VAL A 210 -5.33 -1.41 -7.67
C VAL A 210 -6.05 -0.23 -8.30
N SER A 211 -5.44 0.38 -9.32
CA SER A 211 -6.04 1.49 -10.07
C SER A 211 -6.88 1.03 -11.28
N ASN A 212 -7.55 1.98 -11.92
CA ASN A 212 -7.91 1.88 -13.34
C ASN A 212 -6.65 1.77 -14.22
N LYS A 213 -6.87 1.39 -15.48
CA LYS A 213 -5.82 1.33 -16.50
C LYS A 213 -6.12 2.40 -17.54
N GLU A 214 -5.19 3.32 -17.73
CA GLU A 214 -5.36 4.48 -18.61
C GLU A 214 -4.41 4.41 -19.80
N PRO A 215 -4.87 4.65 -21.04
CA PRO A 215 -3.99 4.69 -22.19
C PRO A 215 -3.08 5.91 -22.13
N LEU A 216 -1.82 5.73 -22.52
CA LEU A 216 -0.83 6.77 -22.75
C LEU A 216 -0.52 6.79 -24.24
N ILE A 217 -0.63 7.94 -24.90
CA ILE A 217 -0.35 8.09 -26.33
C ILE A 217 0.50 9.34 -26.51
N TRP A 218 1.59 9.24 -27.28
CA TRP A 218 2.44 10.38 -27.58
C TRP A 218 2.93 10.32 -29.03
N ALA A 219 3.22 11.49 -29.59
CA ALA A 219 3.75 11.60 -30.94
C ALA A 219 5.22 11.17 -30.99
N VAL A 220 5.61 10.47 -32.07
CA VAL A 220 7.00 10.12 -32.35
C VAL A 220 7.23 10.32 -33.86
N GLY A 221 7.90 11.40 -34.22
CA GLY A 221 8.07 11.81 -35.63
C GLY A 221 6.71 11.99 -36.32
N ASN A 222 6.50 11.28 -37.42
CA ASN A 222 5.23 11.29 -38.17
C ASN A 222 4.20 10.25 -37.68
N GLY A 223 4.49 9.55 -36.58
CA GLY A 223 3.67 8.49 -36.01
C GLY A 223 3.24 8.76 -34.57
N SER A 224 2.64 7.74 -33.95
CA SER A 224 2.31 7.75 -32.52
C SER A 224 2.71 6.42 -31.88
N LEU A 225 3.14 6.48 -30.63
CA LEU A 225 3.28 5.31 -29.77
C LEU A 225 2.15 5.31 -28.75
N SER A 226 1.69 4.12 -28.38
CA SER A 226 0.68 3.92 -27.35
C SER A 226 1.16 2.90 -26.32
N SER A 227 1.02 3.24 -25.06
CA SER A 227 1.19 2.35 -23.92
C SER A 227 -0.01 2.50 -22.99
N SER A 228 0.09 1.96 -21.79
CA SER A 228 -0.95 2.07 -20.77
C SER A 228 -0.33 2.15 -19.39
N SER A 229 -0.91 3.00 -18.56
CA SER A 229 -0.52 3.20 -17.18
C SER A 229 -1.51 2.52 -16.25
N SER A 230 -0.99 1.89 -15.20
CA SER A 230 -1.76 1.35 -14.08
C SER A 230 -0.94 1.47 -12.80
N PHE A 231 -1.54 1.18 -11.66
CA PHE A 231 -0.88 1.10 -10.37
C PHE A 231 -1.45 -0.10 -9.61
N GLU A 232 -0.56 -0.90 -9.06
CA GLU A 232 -0.89 -1.97 -8.14
C GLU A 232 0.21 -2.12 -7.10
N ALA A 233 -0.16 -1.99 -5.82
CA ALA A 233 0.76 -2.11 -4.70
C ALA A 233 0.17 -2.97 -3.59
N ILE A 234 1.06 -3.60 -2.83
CA ILE A 234 0.73 -4.47 -1.70
C ILE A 234 1.33 -3.87 -0.44
N TYR A 235 0.51 -3.79 0.60
CA TYR A 235 0.86 -3.16 1.87
C TYR A 235 0.73 -4.16 3.01
N ASP A 236 1.65 -4.07 3.96
CA ASP A 236 1.54 -4.77 5.23
C ASP A 236 0.40 -4.17 6.05
N PHE A 237 -0.52 -5.02 6.52
CA PHE A 237 -1.70 -4.55 7.25
C PHE A 237 -1.35 -3.91 8.60
N ASN A 238 -0.29 -4.35 9.27
CA ASN A 238 0.04 -3.88 10.61
C ASN A 238 0.71 -2.50 10.59
N SER A 239 1.62 -2.28 9.64
CA SER A 239 2.40 -1.05 9.54
C SER A 239 1.85 -0.06 8.51
N GLY A 240 1.03 -0.52 7.55
CA GLY A 240 0.62 0.28 6.39
C GLY A 240 1.74 0.55 5.39
N LEU A 241 2.93 -0.02 5.58
CA LEU A 241 4.06 0.11 4.67
C LEU A 241 3.80 -0.67 3.37
N MET A 242 4.12 -0.08 2.22
CA MET A 242 4.18 -0.83 0.97
C MET A 242 5.29 -1.89 1.08
N ILE A 243 4.94 -3.15 0.86
CA ILE A 243 5.91 -4.27 0.88
C ILE A 243 6.27 -4.75 -0.52
N GLY A 244 5.47 -4.35 -1.52
CA GLY A 244 5.94 -4.33 -2.90
C GLY A 244 4.99 -3.67 -3.89
N LEU A 245 5.53 -3.36 -5.06
CA LEU A 245 4.88 -2.68 -6.18
C LEU A 245 4.88 -3.59 -7.40
N MET A 246 3.70 -3.90 -7.94
CA MET A 246 3.53 -4.84 -9.05
C MET A 246 3.91 -4.23 -10.40
N PRO A 247 4.48 -5.00 -11.34
CA PRO A 247 4.74 -4.51 -12.68
C PRO A 247 3.56 -4.75 -13.64
N PRO A 248 3.29 -3.85 -14.61
CA PRO A 248 3.77 -2.47 -14.67
C PRO A 248 2.94 -1.58 -13.72
N SER A 249 3.62 -0.74 -12.92
CA SER A 249 2.97 0.28 -12.09
C SER A 249 3.60 1.65 -12.26
N GLN A 250 2.75 2.67 -12.17
CA GLN A 250 3.12 4.07 -12.27
C GLN A 250 2.70 4.79 -10.97
N PRO A 251 3.56 4.79 -9.93
CA PRO A 251 3.32 5.57 -8.73
C PRO A 251 3.50 7.08 -8.97
N SER A 252 2.95 7.90 -8.07
CA SER A 252 3.05 9.38 -8.15
C SER A 252 4.50 9.86 -8.21
N GLU A 253 5.36 9.14 -7.51
CA GLU A 253 6.77 9.47 -7.39
C GLU A 253 7.54 9.26 -8.69
N PHE A 254 7.11 8.35 -9.56
CA PHE A 254 7.68 8.22 -10.91
C PHE A 254 7.37 9.44 -11.76
N LEU A 255 6.11 9.90 -11.74
CA LEU A 255 5.73 11.13 -12.43
C LEU A 255 6.54 12.34 -11.92
N ALA A 256 6.77 12.41 -10.61
CA ALA A 256 7.57 13.48 -10.00
C ALA A 256 9.08 13.41 -10.34
N LEU A 257 9.60 12.23 -10.67
CA LEU A 257 10.96 12.03 -11.18
C LEU A 257 11.06 12.26 -12.71
N GLY A 258 9.94 12.58 -13.36
CA GLY A 258 9.85 12.78 -14.81
C GLY A 258 9.69 11.50 -15.63
N ILE A 259 9.42 10.37 -14.98
CA ILE A 259 9.12 9.08 -15.61
C ILE A 259 7.64 9.04 -15.96
N ILE A 260 7.33 8.93 -17.25
CA ILE A 260 5.94 8.91 -17.74
C ILE A 260 5.44 7.50 -18.04
N GLU A 261 6.35 6.55 -18.20
CA GLU A 261 6.05 5.15 -18.39
C GLU A 261 7.21 4.30 -17.85
N SER A 262 6.88 3.14 -17.29
CA SER A 262 7.87 2.20 -16.81
C SER A 262 7.44 0.76 -17.06
N SER A 263 8.42 -0.07 -17.37
CA SER A 263 8.27 -1.52 -17.49
C SER A 263 9.43 -2.15 -16.74
N PHE A 264 9.14 -2.74 -15.59
CA PHE A 264 10.16 -3.29 -14.71
C PHE A 264 9.78 -4.70 -14.27
N LEU A 265 10.78 -5.48 -13.88
CA LEU A 265 10.60 -6.82 -13.35
C LEU A 265 11.76 -7.12 -12.41
N ASP A 266 11.46 -7.66 -11.24
CA ASP A 266 12.46 -8.26 -10.37
C ASP A 266 12.75 -9.68 -10.90
N TYR A 267 13.80 -9.77 -11.73
CA TYR A 267 14.23 -11.02 -12.33
C TYR A 267 14.74 -12.01 -11.28
N THR A 268 15.34 -11.53 -10.20
CA THR A 268 15.82 -12.38 -9.09
C THR A 268 14.65 -12.99 -8.33
N ALA A 269 13.68 -12.17 -7.92
CA ALA A 269 12.45 -12.62 -7.28
C ALA A 269 11.64 -13.54 -8.19
N THR A 270 11.56 -13.26 -9.48
CA THR A 270 10.92 -14.14 -10.47
C THR A 270 11.59 -15.51 -10.55
N LYS A 271 12.93 -15.57 -10.60
CA LYS A 271 13.67 -16.85 -10.55
C LYS A 271 13.41 -17.58 -9.23
N ASN A 272 13.36 -16.87 -8.11
CA ASN A 272 13.09 -17.48 -6.81
C ASN A 272 11.65 -17.98 -6.68
N LEU A 273 10.67 -17.27 -7.23
CA LEU A 273 9.28 -17.74 -7.32
C LEU A 273 9.20 -19.05 -8.12
N HIS A 274 9.92 -19.14 -9.24
CA HIS A 274 10.00 -20.38 -10.02
C HIS A 274 10.62 -21.55 -9.26
N LYS A 275 11.61 -21.28 -8.40
CA LYS A 275 12.18 -22.31 -7.52
C LYS A 275 11.14 -22.81 -6.51
N LEU A 276 10.32 -21.91 -5.94
CA LEU A 276 9.23 -22.29 -5.02
C LEU A 276 8.17 -23.15 -5.71
N TYR A 277 7.80 -22.82 -6.95
CA TYR A 277 6.89 -23.65 -7.75
C TYR A 277 7.46 -25.06 -7.98
N LYS A 278 8.76 -25.16 -8.23
CA LYS A 278 9.42 -26.47 -8.43
C LYS A 278 9.56 -27.27 -7.13
N SER A 279 9.71 -26.63 -5.98
CA SER A 279 9.82 -27.30 -4.68
C SER A 279 8.46 -27.61 -4.04
N GLY A 280 7.36 -27.04 -4.55
CA GLY A 280 6.02 -27.16 -3.97
C GLY A 280 5.79 -26.27 -2.74
N GLU A 281 6.70 -25.35 -2.46
CA GLU A 281 6.59 -24.38 -1.36
C GLU A 281 5.78 -23.13 -1.74
N ASP A 282 5.38 -23.00 -3.01
CA ASP A 282 4.57 -21.90 -3.52
C ASP A 282 3.20 -21.82 -2.83
N SER A 283 2.68 -22.92 -2.29
CA SER A 283 1.45 -22.93 -1.51
C SER A 283 1.52 -22.15 -0.18
N VAL A 284 2.73 -21.89 0.35
CA VAL A 284 2.96 -21.25 1.66
C VAL A 284 3.86 -20.02 1.61
N LYS A 285 4.63 -19.84 0.52
CA LYS A 285 5.55 -18.71 0.34
C LYS A 285 5.45 -18.21 -1.09
N TRP A 286 5.75 -16.93 -1.29
CA TRP A 286 5.80 -16.37 -2.62
C TRP A 286 6.71 -15.14 -2.67
N TRP A 287 7.10 -14.76 -3.88
CA TRP A 287 7.90 -13.59 -4.20
C TRP A 287 7.09 -12.69 -5.14
N LEU A 288 7.13 -11.38 -4.91
CA LEU A 288 6.57 -10.41 -5.86
C LEU A 288 7.53 -10.25 -7.05
N GLN A 289 6.99 -10.09 -8.26
CA GLN A 289 7.81 -9.92 -9.46
C GLN A 289 8.16 -8.46 -9.79
N GLY A 290 7.78 -7.50 -8.95
CA GLY A 290 8.10 -6.08 -9.10
C GLY A 290 9.03 -5.57 -8.00
N PHE A 291 8.94 -4.29 -7.63
CA PHE A 291 9.78 -3.76 -6.56
C PHE A 291 9.43 -4.44 -5.23
N ASN A 292 10.43 -5.04 -4.60
CA ASN A 292 10.31 -5.66 -3.27
C ASN A 292 11.00 -4.78 -2.22
N LEU A 293 10.48 -4.77 -0.99
CA LEU A 293 11.14 -4.09 0.12
C LEU A 293 12.56 -4.67 0.30
N TYR A 294 13.55 -3.78 0.31
CA TYR A 294 14.97 -4.13 0.35
C TYR A 294 15.62 -3.77 1.68
N GLU A 295 15.38 -2.55 2.16
CA GLU A 295 16.00 -2.05 3.38
C GLU A 295 15.13 -0.94 3.98
N THR A 296 15.08 -0.85 5.30
CA THR A 296 14.41 0.24 6.03
C THR A 296 14.91 0.29 7.48
N ASN A 297 14.82 1.45 8.11
CA ASN A 297 15.01 1.61 9.55
C ASN A 297 13.70 1.52 10.36
N ILE A 298 12.57 1.18 9.75
CA ILE A 298 11.31 0.99 10.46
C ILE A 298 11.41 -0.23 11.39
N GLU A 299 11.12 0.00 12.68
CA GLU A 299 10.96 -1.09 13.64
C GLU A 299 9.58 -1.74 13.45
N PHE A 300 9.58 -2.99 12.99
CA PHE A 300 8.36 -3.78 12.92
C PHE A 300 8.14 -4.51 14.23
N TRP A 301 6.90 -4.47 14.71
CA TRP A 301 6.48 -5.26 15.85
C TRP A 301 6.68 -6.74 15.52
N GLU A 302 7.67 -7.38 16.16
CA GLU A 302 7.71 -8.83 16.19
C GLU A 302 6.56 -9.30 17.08
N LEU A 303 5.70 -10.17 16.53
CA LEU A 303 4.86 -11.02 17.35
C LEU A 303 5.81 -11.92 18.15
N LYS A 304 6.32 -11.41 19.28
CA LYS A 304 6.84 -12.29 20.33
C LYS A 304 5.71 -13.28 20.56
N LYS A 305 5.99 -14.58 20.36
CA LYS A 305 5.13 -15.63 20.89
C LYS A 305 4.96 -15.27 22.35
N VAL A 306 3.81 -14.71 22.70
CA VAL A 306 3.42 -14.54 24.08
C VAL A 306 3.24 -15.98 24.52
N GLU A 307 4.29 -16.56 25.10
CA GLU A 307 4.13 -17.71 25.97
C GLU A 307 2.99 -17.32 26.90
N ALA A 308 1.88 -18.05 26.81
CA ALA A 308 0.70 -17.76 27.59
C ALA A 308 1.18 -17.51 29.02
N PRO A 309 0.92 -16.34 29.61
CA PRO A 309 1.56 -15.99 30.85
C PRO A 309 1.28 -17.10 31.85
N GLU A 310 2.32 -17.70 32.42
CA GLU A 310 2.19 -18.56 33.61
C GLU A 310 1.81 -17.74 34.85
N SER A 311 1.05 -16.66 34.64
CA SER A 311 0.49 -15.83 35.68
C SER A 311 -0.77 -16.49 36.20
N SER A 312 -0.87 -16.57 37.52
CA SER A 312 -2.06 -16.97 38.28
C SER A 312 -3.34 -16.22 37.87
N MET A 313 -3.22 -15.08 37.17
CA MET A 313 -4.33 -14.34 36.53
C MET A 313 -5.18 -15.18 35.57
N LYS A 314 -4.61 -16.18 34.88
CA LYS A 314 -5.40 -17.06 33.98
C LYS A 314 -6.49 -17.82 34.75
N TYR A 315 -6.20 -18.23 35.99
CA TYR A 315 -7.16 -18.90 36.85
C TYR A 315 -8.23 -17.93 37.35
N PHE A 316 -7.87 -16.67 37.66
CA PHE A 316 -8.85 -15.65 38.01
C PHE A 316 -9.80 -15.34 36.85
N PHE A 317 -9.30 -15.28 35.61
CA PHE A 317 -10.14 -15.06 34.43
C PHE A 317 -11.08 -16.24 34.19
N ILE A 318 -10.58 -17.48 34.27
CA ILE A 318 -11.39 -18.71 34.13
C ILE A 318 -12.44 -18.80 35.24
N VAL A 319 -12.07 -18.55 36.49
CA VAL A 319 -13.00 -18.55 37.63
C VAL A 319 -14.03 -17.43 37.48
N GLY A 320 -13.62 -16.25 37.04
CA GLY A 320 -14.53 -15.14 36.74
C GLY A 320 -15.55 -15.50 35.64
N LEU A 321 -15.09 -16.16 34.57
CA LEU A 321 -15.93 -16.62 33.47
C LEU A 321 -16.90 -17.72 33.94
N PHE A 322 -16.43 -18.61 34.81
CA PHE A 322 -17.25 -19.67 35.40
C PHE A 322 -18.32 -19.12 36.35
N LEU A 323 -17.98 -18.14 37.18
CA LEU A 323 -18.94 -17.44 38.04
C LEU A 323 -19.97 -16.67 37.22
N LEU A 324 -19.56 -16.02 36.14
CA LEU A 324 -20.46 -15.39 35.18
C LEU A 324 -21.43 -16.40 34.57
N LEU A 325 -20.95 -17.58 34.20
CA LEU A 325 -21.77 -18.66 33.67
C LEU A 325 -22.78 -19.16 34.71
N ILE A 326 -22.37 -19.33 35.98
CA ILE A 326 -23.25 -19.72 37.08
C ILE A 326 -24.34 -18.66 37.32
N ILE A 327 -23.97 -17.37 37.32
CA ILE A 327 -24.92 -16.27 37.47
C ILE A 327 -25.91 -16.26 36.30
N LEU A 328 -25.43 -16.45 35.07
CA LEU A 328 -26.26 -16.54 33.87
C LEU A 328 -27.26 -17.70 33.96
N VAL A 329 -26.79 -18.89 34.34
CA VAL A 329 -27.65 -20.08 34.53
C VAL A 329 -28.66 -19.84 35.65
N LYS A 330 -28.26 -19.25 36.77
CA LYS A 330 -29.19 -18.89 37.86
C LYS A 330 -30.24 -17.90 37.41
N LYS A 331 -29.86 -16.87 36.63
CA LYS A 331 -30.79 -15.87 36.10
C LYS A 331 -31.79 -16.50 35.14
N LEU A 332 -31.32 -17.34 34.21
CA LEU A 332 -32.16 -18.08 33.26
C LEU A 332 -33.10 -19.09 33.95
N ARG A 333 -32.69 -19.64 35.11
CA ARG A 333 -33.53 -20.53 35.92
C ARG A 333 -34.52 -19.78 36.80
N GLY A 334 -34.15 -18.59 37.27
CA GLY A 334 -35.03 -17.67 38.00
C GLY A 334 -36.16 -17.13 37.14
N GLU A 335 -35.86 -16.72 35.90
CA GLU A 335 -36.87 -16.26 34.93
C GLU A 335 -37.88 -17.37 34.57
N LYS A 336 -37.46 -18.64 34.56
CA LYS A 336 -38.38 -19.79 34.38
C LYS A 336 -39.32 -20.02 35.58
N ASN A 337 -38.88 -19.71 36.80
CA ASN A 337 -39.69 -19.90 37.99
C ASN A 337 -40.70 -18.77 38.23
N GLU A 338 -40.38 -17.54 37.80
CA GLU A 338 -41.34 -16.43 37.80
C GLU A 338 -42.41 -16.58 36.71
N ALA A 339 -42.06 -17.11 35.53
CA ALA A 339 -43.02 -17.43 34.47
C ALA A 339 -44.03 -18.52 34.91
N ALA A 340 -43.60 -19.52 35.69
CA ALA A 340 -44.46 -20.58 36.20
C ALA A 340 -45.41 -20.12 37.34
N PHE A 341 -45.10 -19.02 38.03
CA PHE A 341 -45.96 -18.49 39.09
C PHE A 341 -47.04 -17.53 38.55
N ALA A 342 -46.82 -16.91 37.38
CA ALA A 342 -47.80 -16.05 36.72
C ALA A 342 -48.94 -16.83 36.04
N ASP A 343 -48.69 -18.06 35.56
CA ASP A 343 -49.68 -18.87 34.82
C ASP A 343 -50.73 -19.57 35.70
N ASN A 344 -50.52 -19.68 37.02
CA ASN A 344 -51.44 -20.38 37.94
C ASN A 344 -52.49 -19.47 38.60
N THR A 345 -52.60 -18.20 38.21
CA THR A 345 -53.55 -17.25 38.84
C THR A 345 -54.58 -16.64 37.90
N ALA A 346 -54.61 -17.05 36.63
CA ALA A 346 -55.61 -16.58 35.68
C ALA A 346 -56.35 -17.77 35.06
N CYS A 347 -57.69 -17.73 35.18
CA CYS A 347 -58.69 -18.56 34.51
C CYS A 347 -59.05 -19.92 35.18
N ILE A 348 -60.31 -20.27 35.46
CA ILE A 348 -61.60 -19.75 35.00
C ILE A 348 -62.73 -20.27 35.93
N LEU A 349 -63.71 -19.38 36.18
CA LEU A 349 -65.08 -19.65 36.61
C LEU A 349 -65.91 -20.25 35.45
N ILE A 350 -66.53 -21.40 35.69
CA ILE A 350 -67.92 -21.80 35.36
C ILE A 350 -68.36 -21.89 33.86
N PRO A 351 -69.28 -22.85 33.54
CA PRO A 351 -69.35 -23.60 32.29
C PRO A 351 -70.56 -23.22 31.42
N SER A 352 -70.72 -23.86 30.25
CA SER A 352 -72.05 -24.10 29.63
C SER A 352 -71.98 -24.96 28.35
N LEU A 353 -72.56 -26.16 28.45
CA LEU A 353 -73.56 -26.79 27.54
C LEU A 353 -73.33 -26.82 26.02
N GLY A 354 -73.53 -28.01 25.42
CA GLY A 354 -73.92 -28.12 24.01
C GLY A 354 -73.76 -29.50 23.35
N ASN A 355 -74.80 -30.32 23.47
CA ASN A 355 -75.08 -31.65 22.88
C ASN A 355 -74.73 -31.92 21.41
N SER A 356 -74.40 -33.19 21.11
CA SER A 356 -75.01 -34.14 20.13
C SER A 356 -73.93 -35.17 19.72
N PHE A 357 -74.07 -36.49 19.75
CA PHE A 357 -75.16 -37.47 19.91
C PHE A 357 -74.80 -38.53 20.96
#